data_AF-A0A7Z9GVP3-F1
#
_entry.id   AF-A0A7Z9GVP3-F1
#
_cell.length_a   1.000
_cell.length_b   1.000
_cell.length_c   1.000
_cell.angle_alpha   90.00
_cell.angle_beta   90.00
_cell.angle_gamma   90.00
#
_symmetry.space_group_name_H-M   'P 1'
#
loop_
_entity.id
_entity.type
_entity.pdbx_description
1 polymer ?
#
loop_
_entity_poly.entity_id
_entity_poly.type
_entity_poly.pdbx_seq_one_letter_code
_entity_poly.pdbx_strand_id
1 'polypeptide(L)'
;MTLCCYNDGLPYCRPQFKTEPTQTSPYRATGVQETAQIIPPFHRTMYHRPNQLSHLSALADTKPSLMNSLRITVLLLISSACSLLAAEDGAESATLQKARELGRRKSRFLKASTTDTRAAETNPKANLAPFEKSIGPILKKSCQACHGPQRSEGKLRLDKLNPNLLTGPDVERWRKIYNVLGNSEMPPADEPDYALAAADRGKIVDWLGAEIGKAYLLRRNNKQHSSFRRMTRYEYNYALQDLLGLPYDLADRLPPEAVSEEGFKNRSEMLQMSAMQFETCRKIGLQSLQRVTVRGERPEAVTYVISMQEEMARALSGKDPKTFDKADKNYRNNRKRQHLFNQESGNGVHFSPAKPNPRPDAIVGQTPTVSSV
;
A
#
# COMPACT_ATOMS: atom_id res chain seq x y z
N MET A 1 5.57 -20.65 30.79
CA MET A 1 4.98 -19.51 31.47
C MET A 1 5.07 -18.36 30.49
N THR A 2 3.92 -17.83 30.06
CA THR A 2 3.78 -16.80 29.02
C THR A 2 4.27 -15.44 29.53
N LEU A 3 5.23 -14.77 28.86
CA LEU A 3 5.42 -13.30 28.97
C LEU A 3 6.31 -12.80 27.80
N CYS A 4 5.77 -11.99 26.86
CA CYS A 4 5.57 -10.54 26.91
C CYS A 4 6.87 -9.71 26.88
N CYS A 5 7.35 -9.37 25.67
CA CYS A 5 8.29 -8.28 25.46
C CYS A 5 7.51 -6.95 25.45
N TYR A 6 7.71 -6.11 26.45
CA TYR A 6 7.11 -4.77 26.54
C TYR A 6 8.09 -3.72 26.02
N ASN A 7 7.76 -3.11 24.88
CA ASN A 7 8.25 -1.78 24.52
C ASN A 7 7.06 -0.99 23.95
N ASP A 8 6.76 0.15 24.56
CA ASP A 8 5.76 1.13 24.10
C ASP A 8 4.33 0.62 23.79
N GLY A 9 3.76 -0.19 24.69
CA GLY A 9 2.31 -0.34 24.82
C GLY A 9 1.59 -1.19 23.77
N LEU A 10 2.26 -1.86 22.83
CA LEU A 10 1.67 -2.87 21.95
C LEU A 10 2.64 -4.05 21.71
N PRO A 11 2.16 -5.31 21.69
CA PRO A 11 3.02 -6.48 21.50
C PRO A 11 3.45 -6.65 20.02
N TYR A 12 4.75 -6.73 19.75
CA TYR A 12 5.29 -7.03 18.42
C TYR A 12 6.41 -8.08 18.49
N CYS A 13 6.25 -9.22 17.82
CA CYS A 13 7.31 -10.20 17.57
C CYS A 13 7.81 -10.04 16.13
N ARG A 14 9.07 -9.65 15.95
CA ARG A 14 9.75 -9.67 14.63
C ARG A 14 10.76 -10.82 14.61
N PRO A 15 10.71 -11.74 13.63
CA PRO A 15 11.82 -12.65 13.40
C PRO A 15 13.02 -11.86 12.85
N GLN A 16 14.12 -11.81 13.61
CA GLN A 16 15.40 -11.30 13.13
C GLN A 16 16.09 -12.40 12.31
N PHE A 17 16.05 -12.30 10.98
CA PHE A 17 17.00 -13.01 10.13
C PHE A 17 18.30 -12.19 10.09
N LYS A 18 19.37 -12.70 10.72
CA LYS A 18 20.73 -12.18 10.54
C LYS A 18 21.26 -12.66 9.20
N THR A 19 21.48 -11.73 8.27
CA THR A 19 22.44 -11.93 7.17
C THR A 19 23.82 -11.47 7.64
N GLU A 20 24.84 -12.28 7.40
CA GLU A 20 26.24 -11.96 7.71
C GLU A 20 26.71 -10.63 7.05
N PRO A 21 27.65 -9.90 7.67
CA PRO A 21 28.06 -8.59 7.18
C PRO A 21 29.13 -8.73 6.08
N THR A 22 28.93 -8.04 4.97
CA THR A 22 30.04 -7.68 4.06
C THR A 22 30.30 -6.19 4.18
N GLN A 23 31.50 -5.87 4.66
CA GLN A 23 32.28 -4.63 4.60
C GLN A 23 31.61 -3.25 4.86
N THR A 24 32.25 -2.57 5.81
CA THR A 24 32.03 -1.23 6.36
C THR A 24 32.12 -0.08 5.35
N SER A 25 31.26 0.92 5.51
CA SER A 25 31.57 2.33 5.22
C SER A 25 30.79 3.25 6.20
N PRO A 26 31.37 4.36 6.72
CA PRO A 26 30.88 5.01 7.92
C PRO A 26 29.98 6.21 7.58
N TYR A 27 28.68 6.14 7.88
CA TYR A 27 27.90 7.35 8.07
C TYR A 27 27.02 7.25 9.33
N ARG A 28 27.20 8.28 10.15
CA ARG A 28 26.64 8.55 11.48
C ARG A 28 25.13 8.75 11.38
N ALA A 29 24.35 7.93 12.07
CA ALA A 29 22.91 8.12 12.19
C ALA A 29 22.60 9.17 13.27
N THR A 30 22.11 10.33 12.86
CA THR A 30 21.38 11.28 13.72
C THR A 30 19.92 10.85 13.79
N GLY A 31 19.40 10.70 15.01
CA GLY A 31 18.03 10.27 15.26
C GLY A 31 17.01 11.35 14.92
N VAL A 32 15.88 10.93 14.35
CA VAL A 32 14.62 11.69 14.33
C VAL A 32 13.50 10.69 14.61
N GLN A 33 12.72 10.99 15.65
CA GLN A 33 11.48 10.29 15.99
C GLN A 33 10.42 10.64 14.94
N GLU A 34 9.83 9.65 14.28
CA GLU A 34 8.65 9.86 13.42
C GLU A 34 7.47 9.08 14.02
N THR A 35 6.53 9.85 14.56
CA THR A 35 5.22 9.40 15.06
C THR A 35 4.34 8.99 13.89
N ALA A 36 4.20 7.68 13.64
CA ALA A 36 3.27 7.19 12.63
C ALA A 36 1.85 7.07 13.20
N GLN A 37 0.93 7.90 12.71
CA GLN A 37 -0.52 7.73 12.89
C GLN A 37 -0.96 6.43 12.21
N ILE A 38 -1.68 5.61 12.97
CA ILE A 38 -2.25 4.33 12.56
C ILE A 38 -3.48 4.60 11.67
N ILE A 39 -3.43 4.21 10.40
CA ILE A 39 -4.60 4.14 9.51
C ILE A 39 -5.03 2.66 9.42
N PRO A 40 -6.30 2.30 9.67
CA PRO A 40 -6.74 0.91 9.61
C PRO A 40 -6.77 0.35 8.17
N PRO A 41 -6.71 -0.99 8.00
CA PRO A 41 -6.66 -1.62 6.69
C PRO A 41 -7.98 -1.44 5.92
N PHE A 42 -7.86 -0.96 4.68
CA PHE A 42 -8.98 -0.86 3.74
C PHE A 42 -9.50 -2.26 3.37
N HIS A 43 -10.79 -2.49 3.64
CA HIS A 43 -11.50 -3.72 3.29
C HIS A 43 -11.61 -3.92 1.77
N ARG A 44 -11.26 -5.13 1.32
CA ARG A 44 -11.30 -5.59 -0.07
C ARG A 44 -12.71 -6.08 -0.43
N THR A 45 -13.66 -5.18 -0.69
CA THR A 45 -14.96 -5.56 -1.25
C THR A 45 -15.46 -4.50 -2.23
N MET A 46 -15.21 -4.72 -3.51
CA MET A 46 -16.14 -4.48 -4.61
C MET A 46 -15.36 -4.65 -5.92
N TYR A 47 -15.46 -5.84 -6.52
CA TYR A 47 -15.48 -6.10 -7.96
C TYR A 47 -15.58 -7.63 -8.11
N HIS A 48 -16.77 -8.19 -7.83
CA HIS A 48 -17.12 -9.51 -8.32
C HIS A 48 -18.40 -9.38 -9.15
N ARG A 49 -18.23 -9.50 -10.46
CA ARG A 49 -19.31 -9.64 -11.43
C ARG A 49 -19.68 -11.13 -11.48
N PRO A 50 -20.92 -11.54 -11.18
CA PRO A 50 -21.32 -12.94 -11.28
C PRO A 50 -21.55 -13.30 -12.75
N ASN A 51 -20.90 -14.38 -13.20
CA ASN A 51 -21.18 -14.96 -14.51
C ASN A 51 -22.41 -15.87 -14.35
N GLN A 52 -23.53 -15.48 -14.95
CA GLN A 52 -24.71 -16.32 -15.08
C GLN A 52 -24.61 -17.16 -16.36
N LEU A 53 -24.75 -18.47 -16.20
CA LEU A 53 -25.18 -19.52 -17.14
C LEU A 53 -24.96 -20.80 -16.30
N SER A 54 -25.96 -21.57 -15.90
CA SER A 54 -27.06 -22.08 -16.69
C SER A 54 -28.13 -22.67 -15.77
N HIS A 55 -29.37 -22.20 -15.93
CA HIS A 55 -30.57 -23.01 -15.73
C HIS A 55 -30.54 -24.16 -16.75
N LEU A 56 -30.75 -25.39 -16.30
CA LEU A 56 -31.60 -26.41 -16.94
C LEU A 56 -31.43 -27.74 -16.20
N SER A 57 -32.52 -28.18 -15.56
CA SER A 57 -33.07 -29.54 -15.54
C SER A 57 -33.57 -29.93 -14.16
N ALA A 58 -34.88 -29.82 -14.01
CA ALA A 58 -35.66 -30.59 -13.05
C ALA A 58 -36.50 -31.62 -13.82
N LEU A 59 -36.77 -32.74 -13.16
CA LEU A 59 -37.69 -33.84 -13.49
C LEU A 59 -37.17 -34.93 -14.45
N ALA A 60 -36.86 -36.11 -13.91
CA ALA A 60 -37.81 -37.23 -13.88
C ALA A 60 -37.19 -38.48 -13.24
N ASP A 61 -37.91 -39.04 -12.26
CA ASP A 61 -37.78 -40.41 -11.77
C ASP A 61 -37.99 -41.44 -12.90
N THR A 62 -37.23 -42.54 -12.90
CA THR A 62 -37.68 -43.90 -13.25
C THR A 62 -36.57 -44.96 -13.03
N LYS A 63 -37.01 -46.19 -12.78
CA LYS A 63 -36.35 -47.33 -12.10
C LYS A 63 -35.04 -47.89 -12.72
N PRO A 64 -34.24 -48.62 -11.92
CA PRO A 64 -32.91 -49.12 -12.30
C PRO A 64 -32.98 -50.53 -12.89
N SER A 65 -32.36 -50.76 -14.04
CA SER A 65 -31.74 -52.04 -14.42
C SER A 65 -31.07 -51.88 -15.79
N LEU A 66 -30.05 -52.69 -16.07
CA LEU A 66 -29.32 -52.83 -17.34
C LEU A 66 -28.32 -51.74 -17.77
N MET A 67 -28.44 -50.47 -17.38
CA MET A 67 -27.48 -49.42 -17.80
C MET A 67 -26.19 -49.29 -16.94
N ASN A 68 -26.15 -49.88 -15.74
CA ASN A 68 -24.96 -49.81 -14.88
C ASN A 68 -23.82 -50.74 -15.36
N SER A 69 -24.16 -51.89 -15.94
CA SER A 69 -23.15 -52.84 -16.45
C SER A 69 -22.39 -52.27 -17.64
N LEU A 70 -23.07 -51.49 -18.50
CA LEU A 70 -22.46 -50.86 -19.68
C LEU A 70 -21.55 -49.67 -19.29
N ARG A 71 -21.88 -48.94 -18.22
CA ARG A 71 -21.07 -47.83 -17.70
C ARG A 71 -19.76 -48.30 -17.06
N ILE A 72 -19.76 -49.46 -16.40
CA ILE A 72 -18.55 -50.03 -15.78
C ILE A 72 -17.56 -50.52 -16.84
N THR A 73 -18.04 -51.13 -17.93
CA THR A 73 -17.18 -51.53 -19.07
C THR A 73 -16.59 -50.34 -19.82
N VAL A 74 -17.34 -49.24 -19.97
CA VAL A 74 -16.81 -48.01 -20.60
C VAL A 74 -15.77 -47.33 -19.71
N LEU A 75 -15.97 -47.30 -18.39
CA LEU A 75 -15.00 -46.74 -17.45
C LEU A 75 -13.69 -47.55 -17.37
N LEU A 76 -13.76 -48.89 -17.47
CA LEU A 76 -12.57 -49.75 -17.53
C LEU A 76 -11.78 -49.60 -18.84
N LEU A 77 -12.46 -49.35 -19.97
CA LEU A 77 -11.81 -49.04 -21.25
C LEU A 77 -11.16 -47.65 -21.25
N ILE A 78 -11.77 -46.67 -20.57
CA ILE A 78 -11.18 -45.33 -20.40
C ILE A 78 -9.96 -45.38 -19.46
N SER A 79 -9.98 -46.18 -18.39
CA SER A 79 -8.79 -46.37 -17.54
C SER A 79 -7.66 -47.09 -18.26
N SER A 80 -7.96 -48.06 -19.13
CA SER A 80 -6.96 -48.79 -19.92
C SER A 80 -6.34 -47.92 -21.04
N ALA A 81 -7.05 -46.91 -21.54
CA ALA A 81 -6.50 -45.94 -22.51
C ALA A 81 -5.68 -44.83 -21.84
N CYS A 82 -5.89 -44.57 -20.54
CA CYS A 82 -5.12 -43.57 -19.78
C CYS A 82 -3.74 -44.04 -19.33
N SER A 83 -3.42 -45.33 -19.38
CA SER A 83 -2.09 -45.85 -19.02
C SER A 83 -1.05 -45.80 -20.17
N LEU A 84 -1.44 -45.36 -21.37
CA LEU A 84 -0.55 -45.24 -22.54
C LEU A 84 -0.24 -43.80 -22.96
N LEU A 85 -0.67 -42.80 -22.17
CA LEU A 85 -0.35 -41.38 -22.38
C LEU A 85 0.41 -40.76 -21.20
N ALA A 86 1.06 -41.57 -20.37
CA ALA A 86 2.12 -41.12 -19.47
C ALA A 86 3.47 -41.09 -20.23
N ALA A 87 3.51 -40.35 -21.33
CA ALA A 87 4.76 -39.98 -21.99
C ALA A 87 5.23 -38.68 -21.34
N GLU A 88 6.16 -38.84 -20.39
CA GLU A 88 7.24 -37.92 -20.04
C GLU A 88 7.03 -36.44 -20.44
N ASP A 89 6.39 -35.66 -19.55
CA ASP A 89 6.66 -34.23 -19.48
C ASP A 89 8.05 -34.06 -18.82
N GLY A 90 9.08 -34.40 -19.58
CA GLY A 90 10.42 -33.87 -19.37
C GLY A 90 10.32 -32.37 -19.55
N ALA A 91 10.20 -31.64 -18.44
CA ALA A 91 10.19 -30.19 -18.40
C ALA A 91 11.56 -29.67 -18.86
N GLU A 92 11.77 -29.67 -20.17
CA GLU A 92 12.87 -28.99 -20.83
C GLU A 92 12.76 -27.51 -20.44
N SER A 93 13.72 -27.01 -19.66
CA SER A 93 13.72 -25.62 -19.22
C SER A 93 13.70 -24.74 -20.47
N ALA A 94 12.53 -24.18 -20.79
CA ALA A 94 12.36 -23.42 -22.01
C ALA A 94 13.46 -22.35 -22.09
N THR A 95 14.18 -22.30 -23.22
CA THR A 95 15.20 -21.28 -23.44
C THR A 95 14.61 -19.89 -23.18
N LEU A 96 15.39 -18.96 -22.63
CA LEU A 96 14.93 -17.62 -22.28
C LEU A 96 14.20 -16.93 -23.46
N GLN A 97 14.64 -17.20 -24.68
CA GLN A 97 14.02 -16.70 -25.90
C GLN A 97 12.59 -17.24 -26.10
N LYS A 98 12.38 -18.55 -25.93
CA LYS A 98 11.06 -19.20 -26.04
C LYS A 98 10.11 -18.69 -24.95
N ALA A 99 10.61 -18.49 -23.72
CA ALA A 99 9.83 -17.92 -22.63
C ALA A 99 9.41 -16.45 -22.91
N ARG A 100 10.33 -15.63 -23.44
CA ARG A 100 10.03 -14.24 -23.86
C ARG A 100 8.98 -14.19 -24.95
N GLU A 101 9.08 -15.07 -25.95
CA GLU A 101 8.11 -15.17 -27.05
C GLU A 101 6.72 -15.53 -26.53
N LEU A 102 6.64 -16.55 -25.68
CA LEU A 102 5.40 -16.98 -25.04
C LEU A 102 4.77 -15.84 -24.22
N GLY A 103 5.57 -15.14 -23.41
CA GLY A 103 5.12 -14.01 -22.61
C GLY A 103 4.60 -12.86 -23.46
N ARG A 104 5.28 -12.51 -24.55
CA ARG A 104 4.82 -11.48 -25.49
C ARG A 104 3.49 -11.85 -26.12
N ARG A 105 3.35 -13.07 -26.66
CA ARG A 105 2.09 -13.56 -27.25
C ARG A 105 0.92 -13.56 -26.27
N LYS A 106 1.17 -13.82 -24.99
CA LYS A 106 0.15 -13.84 -23.93
C LYS A 106 -0.07 -12.47 -23.26
N SER A 107 0.66 -11.43 -23.67
CA SER A 107 0.58 -10.12 -23.04
C SER A 107 -0.80 -9.47 -23.24
N ARG A 108 -1.48 -9.19 -22.13
CA ARG A 108 -2.73 -8.41 -22.11
C ARG A 108 -2.57 -7.01 -22.71
N PHE A 109 -1.35 -6.47 -22.67
CA PHE A 109 -1.04 -5.11 -23.14
C PHE A 109 -1.07 -4.98 -24.67
N LEU A 110 -0.85 -6.08 -25.42
CA LEU A 110 -1.02 -6.07 -26.88
C LEU A 110 -2.49 -6.00 -27.31
N LYS A 111 -3.42 -6.47 -26.47
CA LYS A 111 -4.86 -6.45 -26.74
C LYS A 111 -5.53 -5.13 -26.32
N ALA A 112 -4.96 -4.43 -25.33
CA ALA A 112 -5.51 -3.17 -24.82
C ALA A 112 -5.36 -2.01 -25.82
N SER A 113 -4.30 -2.00 -26.63
CA SER A 113 -3.96 -0.87 -27.52
C SER A 113 -4.98 -0.61 -28.64
N THR A 114 -5.86 -1.56 -28.98
CA THR A 114 -6.84 -1.39 -30.07
C THR A 114 -8.23 -0.99 -29.58
N THR A 115 -8.52 -1.10 -28.28
CA THR A 115 -9.87 -0.81 -27.75
C THR A 115 -9.96 0.59 -27.13
N ASP A 116 -8.86 1.12 -26.57
CA ASP A 116 -8.86 2.42 -25.89
C ASP A 116 -8.68 3.65 -26.80
N THR A 117 -8.32 3.48 -28.08
CA THR A 117 -8.18 4.61 -29.01
C THR A 117 -9.53 5.27 -29.36
N ARG A 118 -10.66 4.64 -29.04
CA ARG A 118 -11.99 5.19 -29.37
C ARG A 118 -12.56 6.17 -28.33
N ALA A 119 -11.89 6.35 -27.19
CA ALA A 119 -12.24 7.38 -26.20
C ALA A 119 -11.40 8.66 -26.38
N ALA A 120 -10.82 8.87 -27.55
CA ALA A 120 -10.27 10.16 -27.92
C ALA A 120 -11.40 11.20 -28.09
N GLU A 121 -11.37 12.18 -27.19
CA GLU A 121 -11.57 13.60 -27.51
C GLU A 121 -12.98 14.12 -27.75
N THR A 122 -13.74 14.28 -26.67
CA THR A 122 -14.47 15.54 -26.51
C THR A 122 -13.84 16.30 -25.36
N ASN A 123 -12.93 17.22 -25.69
CA ASN A 123 -12.48 18.22 -24.71
C ASN A 123 -13.73 18.87 -24.12
N PRO A 124 -13.93 18.83 -22.79
CA PRO A 124 -15.11 19.43 -22.19
C PRO A 124 -15.13 20.91 -22.56
N LYS A 125 -16.23 21.38 -23.13
CA LYS A 125 -16.47 22.79 -23.42
C LYS A 125 -17.19 23.42 -22.23
N ALA A 126 -16.85 24.67 -21.91
CA ALA A 126 -17.53 25.41 -20.86
C ALA A 126 -19.00 25.61 -21.28
N ASN A 127 -19.94 25.24 -20.42
CA ASN A 127 -21.36 25.50 -20.66
C ASN A 127 -21.80 26.67 -19.77
N LEU A 128 -21.96 27.85 -20.38
CA LEU A 128 -22.31 29.08 -19.66
C LEU A 128 -23.83 29.27 -19.51
N ALA A 129 -24.66 28.46 -20.17
CA ALA A 129 -26.11 28.62 -20.09
C ALA A 129 -26.67 28.49 -18.66
N PRO A 130 -26.22 27.53 -17.81
CA PRO A 130 -26.62 27.49 -16.40
C PRO A 130 -26.19 28.75 -15.63
N PHE A 131 -25.03 29.30 -15.98
CA PHE A 131 -24.53 30.51 -15.34
C PHE A 131 -25.45 31.69 -15.64
N GLU A 132 -25.70 31.97 -16.92
CA GLU A 132 -26.52 33.10 -17.35
C GLU A 132 -27.97 32.99 -16.86
N LYS A 133 -28.54 31.78 -16.88
CA LYS A 133 -29.94 31.56 -16.52
C LYS A 133 -30.19 31.61 -15.01
N SER A 134 -29.26 31.14 -14.19
CA SER A 134 -29.52 30.88 -12.77
C SER A 134 -28.46 31.45 -11.83
N ILE A 135 -27.18 31.19 -12.08
CA ILE A 135 -26.11 31.56 -11.13
C ILE A 135 -25.83 33.06 -11.15
N GLY A 136 -25.70 33.66 -12.33
CA GLY A 136 -25.44 35.09 -12.52
C GLY A 136 -26.48 35.98 -11.84
N PRO A 137 -27.79 35.74 -12.03
CA PRO A 137 -28.85 36.47 -11.32
C PRO A 137 -28.76 36.36 -9.79
N ILE A 138 -28.46 35.18 -9.24
CA ILE A 138 -28.31 34.98 -7.79
C ILE A 138 -27.11 35.79 -7.27
N LEU A 139 -25.96 35.70 -7.95
CA LEU A 139 -24.75 36.46 -7.59
C LEU A 139 -24.97 37.98 -7.69
N LYS A 140 -25.74 38.42 -8.69
CA LYS A 140 -26.10 39.84 -8.84
C LYS A 140 -26.94 40.33 -7.68
N LYS A 141 -27.91 39.53 -7.23
CA LYS A 141 -28.82 39.89 -6.13
C LYS A 141 -28.12 39.88 -4.76
N SER A 142 -27.37 38.82 -4.46
CA SER A 142 -26.87 38.56 -3.10
C SER A 142 -25.40 38.90 -2.88
N CYS A 143 -24.63 39.21 -3.94
CA CYS A 143 -23.17 39.37 -3.80
C CYS A 143 -22.63 40.68 -4.40
N GLN A 144 -23.22 41.21 -5.47
CA GLN A 144 -22.67 42.41 -6.14
C GLN A 144 -22.81 43.71 -5.34
N ALA A 145 -23.64 43.74 -4.30
CA ALA A 145 -23.71 44.90 -3.42
C ALA A 145 -22.38 45.13 -2.67
N CYS A 146 -21.70 44.06 -2.25
CA CYS A 146 -20.41 44.12 -1.55
C CYS A 146 -19.19 43.81 -2.44
N HIS A 147 -19.39 43.06 -3.52
CA HIS A 147 -18.33 42.65 -4.46
C HIS A 147 -18.60 43.11 -5.90
N GLY A 148 -19.03 44.36 -6.07
CA GLY A 148 -19.39 44.96 -7.35
C GLY A 148 -18.71 46.30 -7.63
N PRO A 149 -19.27 47.14 -8.53
CA PRO A 149 -18.65 48.40 -8.91
C PRO A 149 -18.60 49.43 -7.78
N GLN A 150 -19.57 49.41 -6.87
CA GLN A 150 -19.69 50.41 -5.80
C GLN A 150 -18.89 50.04 -4.54
N ARG A 151 -18.79 48.74 -4.22
CA ARG A 151 -18.04 48.21 -3.08
C ARG A 151 -17.29 46.96 -3.53
N SER A 152 -16.04 46.80 -3.14
CA SER A 152 -15.14 45.72 -3.59
C SER A 152 -14.44 45.05 -2.41
N GLU A 153 -15.22 44.46 -1.52
CA GLU A 153 -14.68 43.79 -0.34
C GLU A 153 -13.76 42.64 -0.70
N GLY A 154 -12.71 42.44 0.10
CA GLY A 154 -11.69 41.43 -0.15
C GLY A 154 -10.94 41.62 -1.49
N LYS A 155 -11.01 42.82 -2.08
CA LYS A 155 -10.48 43.13 -3.43
C LYS A 155 -11.10 42.24 -4.52
N LEU A 156 -12.36 41.81 -4.33
CA LEU A 156 -13.10 40.95 -5.25
C LEU A 156 -14.17 41.75 -6.02
N ARG A 157 -14.12 41.63 -7.36
CA ARG A 157 -15.07 42.25 -8.30
C ARG A 157 -15.80 41.17 -9.08
N LEU A 158 -16.92 40.68 -8.54
CA LEU A 158 -17.73 39.60 -9.14
C LEU A 158 -18.28 39.98 -10.51
N ASP A 159 -18.61 41.26 -10.72
CA ASP A 159 -19.11 41.80 -11.98
C ASP A 159 -18.09 41.72 -13.13
N LYS A 160 -16.80 41.56 -12.82
CA LYS A 160 -15.72 41.47 -13.82
C LYS A 160 -15.19 40.05 -14.01
N LEU A 161 -15.68 39.06 -13.25
CA LEU A 161 -15.16 37.70 -13.36
C LEU A 161 -15.68 37.03 -14.62
N ASN A 162 -14.77 36.40 -15.35
CA ASN A 162 -15.14 35.54 -16.46
C ASN A 162 -15.73 34.22 -15.93
N PRO A 163 -16.98 33.86 -16.27
CA PRO A 163 -17.62 32.63 -15.78
C PRO A 163 -17.09 31.33 -16.44
N ASN A 164 -16.17 31.42 -17.40
CA ASN A 164 -15.50 30.26 -17.98
C ASN A 164 -14.36 29.77 -17.07
N LEU A 165 -14.63 28.73 -16.27
CA LEU A 165 -13.63 28.13 -15.37
C LEU A 165 -12.67 27.16 -16.07
N LEU A 166 -12.91 26.82 -17.33
CA LEU A 166 -12.08 25.85 -18.07
C LEU A 166 -10.84 26.52 -18.66
N THR A 167 -11.03 27.65 -19.35
CA THR A 167 -9.96 28.38 -20.03
C THR A 167 -9.92 29.87 -19.70
N GLY A 168 -10.82 30.36 -18.85
CA GLY A 168 -10.84 31.77 -18.45
C GLY A 168 -9.71 32.11 -17.46
N PRO A 169 -9.39 33.41 -17.31
CA PRO A 169 -8.30 33.86 -16.45
C PRO A 169 -8.62 33.83 -14.93
N ASP A 170 -9.89 33.70 -14.56
CA ASP A 170 -10.36 33.91 -13.18
C ASP A 170 -10.56 32.62 -12.36
N VAL A 171 -10.03 31.48 -12.80
CA VAL A 171 -10.27 30.16 -12.16
C VAL A 171 -9.95 30.15 -10.67
N GLU A 172 -8.81 30.72 -10.27
CA GLU A 172 -8.42 30.75 -8.85
C GLU A 172 -9.34 31.63 -8.00
N ARG A 173 -9.93 32.68 -8.57
CA ARG A 173 -10.92 33.51 -7.87
C ARG A 173 -12.21 32.72 -7.66
N TRP A 174 -12.66 31.99 -8.68
CA TRP A 174 -13.81 31.09 -8.56
C TRP A 174 -13.59 29.96 -7.56
N ARG A 175 -12.37 29.41 -7.47
CA ARG A 175 -12.01 28.42 -6.45
C ARG A 175 -12.13 28.99 -5.03
N LYS A 176 -11.72 30.24 -4.81
CA LYS A 176 -11.92 30.92 -3.53
C LYS A 176 -13.41 31.09 -3.22
N ILE A 177 -14.20 31.52 -4.21
CA ILE A 177 -15.67 31.65 -4.08
C ILE A 177 -16.31 30.31 -3.71
N TYR A 178 -15.91 29.22 -4.37
CA TYR A 178 -16.37 27.87 -4.04
C TYR A 178 -16.09 27.50 -2.57
N ASN A 179 -14.88 27.80 -2.08
CA ASN A 179 -14.52 27.48 -0.69
C ASN A 179 -15.34 28.29 0.32
N VAL A 180 -15.44 29.61 0.16
CA VAL A 180 -16.17 30.47 1.12
C VAL A 180 -17.68 30.16 1.12
N LEU A 181 -18.26 29.84 -0.04
CA LEU A 181 -19.66 29.41 -0.13
C LEU A 181 -19.86 28.01 0.45
N GLY A 182 -18.94 27.07 0.18
CA GLY A 182 -18.96 25.73 0.75
C GLY A 182 -18.87 25.74 2.28
N ASN A 183 -18.10 26.66 2.85
CA ASN A 183 -17.98 26.87 4.28
C ASN A 183 -19.11 27.71 4.88
N SER A 184 -20.05 28.19 4.06
CA SER A 184 -21.13 29.10 4.50
C SER A 184 -20.64 30.39 5.16
N GLU A 185 -19.43 30.85 4.83
CA GLU A 185 -18.84 32.11 5.33
C GLU A 185 -19.48 33.34 4.69
N MET A 186 -20.11 33.16 3.53
CA MET A 186 -20.79 34.22 2.77
C MET A 186 -22.27 33.88 2.55
N PRO A 187 -23.17 34.87 2.63
CA PRO A 187 -22.96 36.25 3.11
C PRO A 187 -22.66 36.32 4.62
N PRO A 188 -21.98 37.37 5.10
CA PRO A 188 -21.65 37.50 6.52
C PRO A 188 -22.89 37.87 7.35
N ALA A 189 -22.85 37.57 8.65
CA ALA A 189 -24.02 37.68 9.53
C ALA A 189 -24.48 39.14 9.79
N ASP A 190 -23.60 40.10 9.57
CA ASP A 190 -23.83 41.55 9.70
C ASP A 190 -24.48 42.19 8.46
N GLU A 191 -24.70 41.42 7.39
CA GLU A 191 -25.32 41.87 6.13
C GLU A 191 -26.61 41.06 5.82
N PRO A 192 -27.66 41.15 6.68
CA PRO A 192 -28.86 40.31 6.58
C PRO A 192 -29.70 40.56 5.32
N ASP A 193 -29.64 41.77 4.76
CA ASP A 193 -30.37 42.17 3.55
C ASP A 193 -29.92 41.38 2.30
N TYR A 194 -28.72 40.78 2.36
CA TYR A 194 -28.14 40.00 1.26
C TYR A 194 -28.16 38.50 1.52
N ALA A 195 -28.91 38.04 2.53
CA ALA A 195 -29.01 36.63 2.89
C ALA A 195 -29.24 35.71 1.67
N LEU A 196 -28.45 34.64 1.62
CA LEU A 196 -28.48 33.67 0.53
C LEU A 196 -29.20 32.40 1.00
N ALA A 197 -30.30 32.06 0.35
CA ALA A 197 -31.04 30.84 0.66
C ALA A 197 -30.17 29.60 0.45
N ALA A 198 -30.30 28.59 1.33
CA ALA A 198 -29.50 27.36 1.26
C ALA A 198 -29.60 26.65 -0.09
N ALA A 199 -30.79 26.65 -0.71
CA ALA A 199 -31.00 26.07 -2.04
C ALA A 199 -30.21 26.81 -3.13
N ASP A 200 -30.11 28.14 -3.05
CA ASP A 200 -29.38 28.95 -4.02
C ASP A 200 -27.86 28.86 -3.80
N ARG A 201 -27.41 28.78 -2.54
CA ARG A 201 -26.02 28.45 -2.20
C ARG A 201 -25.63 27.08 -2.80
N GLY A 202 -26.48 26.07 -2.61
CA GLY A 202 -26.28 24.73 -3.17
C GLY A 202 -26.11 24.75 -4.69
N LYS A 203 -27.00 25.44 -5.42
CA LYS A 203 -26.89 25.60 -6.88
C LYS A 203 -25.55 26.20 -7.31
N ILE A 204 -25.07 27.22 -6.60
CA ILE A 204 -23.78 27.87 -6.93
C ILE A 204 -22.63 26.90 -6.67
N VAL A 205 -22.61 26.24 -5.51
CA VAL A 205 -21.56 25.28 -5.13
C VAL A 205 -21.53 24.10 -6.09
N ASP A 206 -22.68 23.54 -6.45
CA ASP A 206 -22.79 22.43 -7.39
C ASP A 206 -22.31 22.82 -8.79
N TRP A 207 -22.71 23.99 -9.29
CA TRP A 207 -22.27 24.50 -10.57
C TRP A 207 -20.75 24.74 -10.59
N LEU A 208 -20.20 25.39 -9.56
CA LEU A 208 -18.77 25.62 -9.43
C LEU A 208 -18.00 24.30 -9.34
N GLY A 209 -18.47 23.35 -8.53
CA GLY A 209 -17.85 22.02 -8.39
C GLY A 209 -17.80 21.28 -9.72
N ALA A 210 -18.90 21.31 -10.48
CA ALA A 210 -18.97 20.70 -11.81
C ALA A 210 -18.01 21.35 -12.81
N GLU A 211 -17.97 22.68 -12.89
CA GLU A 211 -17.08 23.40 -13.82
C GLU A 211 -15.60 23.28 -13.42
N ILE A 212 -15.28 23.31 -12.12
CA ILE A 212 -13.92 23.03 -11.62
C ILE A 212 -13.50 21.59 -11.98
N GLY A 213 -14.40 20.62 -11.83
CA GLY A 213 -14.16 19.23 -12.23
C GLY A 213 -13.86 19.10 -13.72
N LYS A 214 -14.65 19.76 -14.59
CA LYS A 214 -14.38 19.81 -16.03
C LYS A 214 -13.03 20.47 -16.35
N ALA A 215 -12.71 21.57 -15.69
CA ALA A 215 -11.43 22.27 -15.86
C ALA A 215 -10.24 21.39 -15.44
N TYR A 216 -10.39 20.60 -14.37
CA TYR A 216 -9.40 19.61 -13.95
C TYR A 216 -9.19 18.54 -15.03
N LEU A 217 -10.27 17.95 -15.55
CA LEU A 217 -10.18 16.95 -16.63
C LEU A 217 -9.52 17.53 -17.89
N LEU A 218 -9.91 18.74 -18.29
CA LEU A 218 -9.31 19.43 -19.43
C LEU A 218 -7.80 19.65 -19.23
N ARG A 219 -7.38 20.15 -18.06
CA ARG A 219 -5.95 20.34 -17.74
C ARG A 219 -5.19 19.02 -17.68
N ARG A 220 -5.82 17.97 -17.15
CA ARG A 220 -5.24 16.62 -17.11
C ARG A 220 -5.02 16.07 -18.52
N ASN A 221 -5.98 16.26 -19.42
CA ASN A 221 -5.96 15.75 -20.78
C ASN A 221 -5.09 16.60 -21.72
N ASN A 222 -5.00 17.92 -21.50
CA ASN A 222 -4.17 18.84 -22.29
C ASN A 222 -2.68 18.77 -21.94
N LYS A 223 -2.29 18.16 -20.82
CA LYS A 223 -0.89 17.77 -20.61
C LYS A 223 -0.60 16.64 -21.59
N GLN A 224 0.00 16.97 -22.73
CA GLN A 224 0.36 16.01 -23.80
C GLN A 224 1.15 14.79 -23.31
N HIS A 225 1.73 14.84 -22.11
CA HIS A 225 2.34 13.69 -21.45
C HIS A 225 1.96 13.67 -19.97
N SER A 226 1.54 12.51 -19.44
CA SER A 226 1.85 12.22 -18.04
C SER A 226 3.37 12.31 -17.93
N SER A 227 3.92 13.20 -17.12
CA SER A 227 5.38 13.21 -16.94
C SER A 227 5.79 11.81 -16.49
N PHE A 228 6.72 11.20 -17.23
CA PHE A 228 7.24 9.88 -16.90
C PHE A 228 7.79 9.96 -15.47
N ARG A 229 7.07 9.33 -14.53
CA ARG A 229 7.51 9.23 -13.15
C ARG A 229 7.94 7.81 -12.88
N ARG A 230 9.02 7.66 -12.11
CA ARG A 230 9.30 6.38 -11.47
C ARG A 230 8.29 6.11 -10.34
N MET A 231 8.20 4.86 -9.92
CA MET A 231 7.57 4.50 -8.65
C MET A 231 8.38 5.07 -7.50
N THR A 232 7.69 5.47 -6.43
CA THR A 232 8.33 5.79 -5.16
C THR A 232 8.93 4.53 -4.53
N ARG A 233 9.82 4.68 -3.54
CA ARG A 233 10.32 3.53 -2.77
C ARG A 233 9.21 2.62 -2.23
N TYR A 234 8.16 3.21 -1.65
CA TYR A 234 7.07 2.43 -1.06
C TYR A 234 6.19 1.79 -2.13
N GLU A 235 5.89 2.48 -3.23
CA GLU A 235 5.15 1.90 -4.37
C GLU A 235 5.92 0.73 -4.98
N TYR A 236 7.25 0.89 -5.16
CA TYR A 236 8.09 -0.18 -5.69
C TYR A 236 8.15 -1.38 -4.75
N ASN A 237 8.25 -1.13 -3.43
CA ASN A 237 8.19 -2.20 -2.44
C ASN A 237 6.86 -2.96 -2.51
N TYR A 238 5.72 -2.27 -2.48
CA TYR A 238 4.41 -2.91 -2.56
C TYR A 238 4.24 -3.69 -3.86
N ALA A 239 4.70 -3.14 -4.99
CA ALA A 239 4.67 -3.85 -6.27
C ALA A 239 5.48 -5.16 -6.23
N LEU A 240 6.64 -5.17 -5.57
CA LEU A 240 7.42 -6.40 -5.37
C LEU A 240 6.73 -7.38 -4.41
N GLN A 241 6.17 -6.89 -3.31
CA GLN A 241 5.44 -7.73 -2.35
C GLN A 241 4.23 -8.40 -3.01
N ASP A 242 3.45 -7.65 -3.79
CA ASP A 242 2.29 -8.15 -4.52
C ASP A 242 2.67 -9.15 -5.61
N LEU A 243 3.75 -8.88 -6.35
CA LEU A 243 4.20 -9.75 -7.45
C LEU A 243 4.79 -11.07 -6.92
N LEU A 244 5.50 -11.00 -5.79
CA LEU A 244 6.26 -12.12 -5.25
C LEU A 244 5.54 -12.85 -4.10
N GLY A 245 4.45 -12.29 -3.59
CA GLY A 245 3.68 -12.85 -2.47
C GLY A 245 4.42 -12.84 -1.14
N LEU A 246 5.44 -11.98 -0.97
CA LEU A 246 6.28 -11.92 0.22
C LEU A 246 6.01 -10.64 1.03
N PRO A 247 5.71 -10.72 2.33
CA PRO A 247 5.43 -9.56 3.18
C PRO A 247 6.71 -8.91 3.75
N TYR A 248 7.80 -8.87 2.98
CA TYR A 248 9.09 -8.32 3.43
C TYR A 248 9.38 -6.98 2.77
N ASP A 249 10.09 -6.06 3.44
CA ASP A 249 10.60 -4.86 2.78
C ASP A 249 11.77 -5.27 1.87
N LEU A 250 11.53 -5.17 0.56
CA LEU A 250 12.47 -5.53 -0.49
C LEU A 250 13.15 -4.30 -1.10
N ALA A 251 12.68 -3.09 -0.79
CA ALA A 251 13.18 -1.83 -1.36
C ALA A 251 13.84 -0.90 -0.33
N ASP A 252 14.27 -1.44 0.80
CA ASP A 252 14.97 -0.76 1.89
C ASP A 252 16.23 0.01 1.42
N ARG A 253 16.89 -0.49 0.37
CA ARG A 253 18.09 0.13 -0.20
C ARG A 253 17.84 1.36 -1.07
N LEU A 254 16.59 1.63 -1.45
CA LEU A 254 16.28 2.87 -2.18
C LEU A 254 16.19 4.04 -1.18
N PRO A 255 16.70 5.23 -1.54
CA PRO A 255 16.50 6.41 -0.71
C PRO A 255 15.00 6.78 -0.60
N PRO A 256 14.58 7.41 0.50
CA PRO A 256 13.23 7.95 0.61
C PRO A 256 13.01 9.13 -0.34
N GLU A 257 11.75 9.36 -0.70
CA GLU A 257 11.37 10.48 -1.57
C GLU A 257 11.32 11.80 -0.80
N ALA A 258 11.64 12.89 -1.50
CA ALA A 258 11.35 14.23 -1.02
C ALA A 258 9.83 14.44 -0.86
N VAL A 259 9.45 15.19 0.17
CA VAL A 259 8.07 15.58 0.41
C VAL A 259 7.81 16.89 -0.33
N SER A 260 6.76 16.95 -1.13
CA SER A 260 6.36 18.19 -1.80
C SER A 260 5.91 19.25 -0.79
N GLU A 261 5.80 20.51 -1.21
CA GLU A 261 5.27 21.59 -0.36
C GLU A 261 3.88 21.26 0.20
N GLU A 262 3.07 20.51 -0.55
CA GLU A 262 1.74 20.07 -0.16
C GLU A 262 1.72 18.72 0.59
N GLY A 263 2.89 18.17 0.93
CA GLY A 263 3.00 16.94 1.71
C GLY A 263 3.02 15.63 0.90
N PHE A 264 2.99 15.68 -0.43
CA PHE A 264 2.91 14.48 -1.27
C PHE A 264 4.30 13.95 -1.67
N LYS A 265 4.48 12.64 -1.57
CA LYS A 265 5.72 11.93 -1.99
C LYS A 265 5.64 11.33 -3.41
N ASN A 266 4.48 11.40 -4.08
CA ASN A 266 4.21 10.76 -5.37
C ASN A 266 4.01 11.74 -6.54
N ARG A 267 4.47 12.99 -6.39
CA ARG A 267 4.35 13.99 -7.46
C ARG A 267 5.26 13.67 -8.62
N SER A 268 4.69 13.66 -9.82
CA SER A 268 5.43 13.28 -11.03
C SER A 268 6.54 14.27 -11.40
N GLU A 269 6.42 15.55 -11.06
CA GLU A 269 7.48 16.55 -11.31
C GLU A 269 8.75 16.29 -10.49
N MET A 270 8.62 15.70 -9.30
CA MET A 270 9.73 15.43 -8.38
C MET A 270 10.32 14.03 -8.55
N LEU A 271 9.62 13.13 -9.25
CA LEU A 271 9.99 11.72 -9.40
C LEU A 271 10.67 11.42 -10.72
N GLN A 272 11.75 12.14 -10.99
CA GLN A 272 12.65 11.83 -12.09
C GLN A 272 13.50 10.59 -11.77
N MET A 273 13.87 9.85 -12.80
CA MET A 273 14.69 8.64 -12.68
C MET A 273 16.14 8.94 -13.06
N SER A 274 17.06 8.73 -12.13
CA SER A 274 18.50 8.72 -12.41
C SER A 274 18.95 7.33 -12.85
N ALA A 275 20.09 7.25 -13.55
CA ALA A 275 20.69 5.97 -13.93
C ALA A 275 20.99 5.08 -12.71
N MET A 276 21.51 5.68 -11.62
CA MET A 276 21.80 4.97 -10.37
C MET A 276 20.53 4.40 -9.71
N GLN A 277 19.43 5.16 -9.72
CA GLN A 277 18.15 4.69 -9.19
C GLN A 277 17.63 3.50 -10.01
N PHE A 278 17.70 3.59 -11.34
CA PHE A 278 17.30 2.50 -12.23
C PHE A 278 18.13 1.23 -12.00
N GLU A 279 19.45 1.36 -11.92
CA GLU A 279 20.35 0.25 -11.63
C GLU A 279 20.02 -0.41 -10.29
N THR A 280 19.78 0.40 -9.25
CA THR A 280 19.42 -0.08 -7.92
C THR A 280 18.09 -0.82 -7.93
N CYS A 281 17.06 -0.27 -8.59
CA CYS A 281 15.78 -0.95 -8.77
C CYS A 281 15.97 -2.30 -9.47
N ARG A 282 16.74 -2.35 -10.57
CA ARG A 282 17.03 -3.60 -11.30
C ARG A 282 17.73 -4.63 -10.42
N LYS A 283 18.73 -4.21 -9.63
CA LYS A 283 19.46 -5.08 -8.70
C LYS A 283 18.52 -5.65 -7.62
N ILE A 284 17.68 -4.80 -7.04
CA ILE A 284 16.65 -5.20 -6.07
C ILE A 284 15.71 -6.24 -6.68
N GLY A 285 15.21 -5.98 -7.91
CA GLY A 285 14.31 -6.90 -8.59
C GLY A 285 14.95 -8.28 -8.82
N LEU A 286 16.19 -8.30 -9.31
CA LEU A 286 16.94 -9.55 -9.51
C LEU A 286 17.19 -10.30 -8.20
N GLN A 287 17.60 -9.61 -7.13
CA GLN A 287 17.83 -10.24 -5.84
C GLN A 287 16.54 -10.78 -5.22
N SER A 288 15.44 -10.04 -5.38
CA SER A 288 14.13 -10.49 -4.90
C SER A 288 13.67 -11.75 -5.64
N LEU A 289 13.84 -11.78 -6.97
CA LEU A 289 13.57 -12.97 -7.78
C LEU A 289 14.45 -14.16 -7.38
N GLN A 290 15.74 -13.94 -7.13
CA GLN A 290 16.66 -15.00 -6.69
C GLN A 290 16.24 -15.60 -5.34
N ARG A 291 15.68 -14.78 -4.43
CA ARG A 291 15.22 -15.24 -3.12
C ARG A 291 13.94 -16.07 -3.18
N VAL A 292 13.03 -15.76 -4.10
CA VAL A 292 11.77 -16.52 -4.24
C VAL A 292 11.89 -17.74 -5.13
N THR A 293 12.85 -17.74 -6.05
CA THR A 293 13.02 -18.85 -6.98
C THR A 293 13.67 -20.01 -6.24
N VAL A 294 12.96 -21.13 -6.14
CA VAL A 294 13.49 -22.35 -5.54
C VAL A 294 14.72 -22.81 -6.34
N ARG A 295 15.86 -22.92 -5.66
CA ARG A 295 17.11 -23.43 -6.23
C ARG A 295 17.54 -24.64 -5.43
N GLY A 296 17.40 -25.82 -6.00
CA GLY A 296 17.78 -27.08 -5.37
C GLY A 296 16.89 -27.44 -4.18
N GLU A 297 17.43 -28.35 -3.35
CA GLU A 297 16.74 -28.81 -2.15
C GLU A 297 16.66 -27.71 -1.10
N ARG A 298 15.56 -27.71 -0.34
CA ARG A 298 15.35 -26.74 0.75
C ARG A 298 16.46 -26.96 1.78
N PRO A 299 17.22 -25.92 2.17
CA PRO A 299 18.23 -26.07 3.20
C PRO A 299 17.58 -26.54 4.50
N GLU A 300 18.22 -27.48 5.19
CA GLU A 300 17.74 -27.97 6.46
C GLU A 300 17.77 -26.84 7.50
N ALA A 301 16.65 -26.67 8.22
CA ALA A 301 16.54 -25.61 9.21
C ALA A 301 17.32 -25.98 10.47
N VAL A 302 18.18 -25.07 10.93
CA VAL A 302 18.83 -25.18 12.24
C VAL A 302 17.98 -24.42 13.26
N THR A 303 17.52 -25.10 14.30
CA THR A 303 16.79 -24.46 15.41
C THR A 303 17.75 -24.15 16.55
N TYR A 304 17.84 -22.87 16.93
CA TYR A 304 18.56 -22.45 18.12
C TYR A 304 17.58 -22.34 19.29
N VAL A 305 17.78 -23.13 20.34
CA VAL A 305 17.03 -22.99 21.59
C VAL A 305 17.86 -22.16 22.55
N ILE A 306 17.31 -21.03 22.95
CA ILE A 306 17.87 -20.20 24.03
C ILE A 306 17.01 -20.45 25.26
N SER A 307 17.55 -21.17 26.25
CA SER A 307 16.88 -21.37 27.53
C SER A 307 17.11 -20.16 28.42
N MET A 308 16.03 -19.51 28.84
CA MET A 308 16.11 -18.35 29.74
C MET A 308 16.69 -18.73 31.11
N GLN A 309 16.45 -19.96 31.57
CA GLN A 309 16.98 -20.48 32.83
C GLN A 309 18.50 -20.69 32.73
N GLU A 310 18.98 -21.27 31.62
CA GLU A 310 20.41 -21.48 31.38
C GLU A 310 21.14 -20.13 31.22
N GLU A 311 20.56 -19.18 30.48
CA GLU A 311 21.15 -17.84 30.33
C GLU A 311 21.14 -17.05 31.65
N MET A 312 20.12 -17.22 32.49
CA MET A 312 20.08 -16.65 33.84
C MET A 312 21.14 -17.27 34.75
N ALA A 313 21.27 -18.60 34.75
CA ALA A 313 22.30 -19.30 35.52
C ALA A 313 23.71 -18.87 35.10
N ARG A 314 23.95 -18.75 33.79
CA ARG A 314 25.22 -18.24 33.23
C ARG A 314 25.49 -16.78 33.62
N ALA A 315 24.47 -15.92 33.57
CA ALA A 315 24.63 -14.52 33.98
C ALA A 315 24.94 -14.38 35.48
N LEU A 316 24.46 -15.32 36.29
CA LEU A 316 24.67 -15.38 37.74
C LEU A 316 25.95 -16.11 38.14
N SER A 317 26.57 -16.92 37.27
CA SER A 317 27.76 -17.74 37.60
C SER A 317 29.08 -16.95 37.65
N GLY A 318 29.05 -15.63 37.44
CA GLY A 318 30.23 -14.76 37.54
C GLY A 318 30.70 -14.57 38.99
N LYS A 319 31.96 -14.15 39.17
CA LYS A 319 32.57 -13.97 40.50
C LYS A 319 31.85 -12.93 41.38
N ASP A 320 31.10 -12.01 40.76
CA ASP A 320 30.16 -11.07 41.39
C ASP A 320 29.10 -10.64 40.35
N PRO A 321 27.95 -11.33 40.24
CA PRO A 321 26.94 -10.96 39.25
C PRO A 321 26.32 -9.61 39.63
N LYS A 322 26.33 -8.66 38.70
CA LYS A 322 25.72 -7.33 38.88
C LYS A 322 24.20 -7.44 38.81
N THR A 323 23.60 -7.87 39.91
CA THR A 323 22.16 -7.92 40.12
C THR A 323 21.64 -6.55 40.55
N PHE A 324 20.36 -6.29 40.30
CA PHE A 324 19.68 -5.11 40.80
C PHE A 324 18.24 -5.46 41.20
N ASP A 325 17.69 -4.74 42.17
CA ASP A 325 16.33 -4.95 42.67
C ASP A 325 15.54 -3.64 42.70
N LYS A 326 14.27 -3.70 43.14
CA LYS A 326 13.39 -2.53 43.22
C LYS A 326 13.82 -1.51 44.28
N ALA A 327 14.60 -1.91 45.28
CA ALA A 327 15.08 -1.05 46.34
C ALA A 327 16.33 -0.24 45.92
N ASP A 328 16.99 -0.61 44.83
CA ASP A 328 18.12 0.14 44.29
C ASP A 328 17.76 1.57 43.88
N LYS A 329 18.59 2.53 44.32
CA LYS A 329 18.48 3.96 43.93
C LYS A 329 18.47 4.17 42.41
N ASN A 330 19.15 3.29 41.67
CA ASN A 330 19.28 3.34 40.21
C ASN A 330 18.33 2.36 39.48
N TYR A 331 17.36 1.76 40.16
CA TYR A 331 16.44 0.76 39.58
C TYR A 331 15.82 1.21 38.25
N ARG A 332 15.35 2.47 38.19
CA ARG A 332 14.71 3.03 36.98
C ARG A 332 15.64 3.03 35.76
N ASN A 333 16.93 3.26 35.97
CA ASN A 333 17.92 3.24 34.89
C ASN A 333 18.35 1.81 34.56
N ASN A 334 18.51 0.96 35.57
CA ASN A 334 18.86 -0.45 35.38
C ASN A 334 17.78 -1.23 34.61
N ARG A 335 16.49 -1.00 34.93
CA ARG A 335 15.35 -1.61 34.23
C ARG A 335 15.25 -1.23 32.75
N LYS A 336 15.76 -0.06 32.34
CA LYS A 336 15.74 0.38 30.93
C LYS A 336 16.80 -0.30 30.07
N ARG A 337 17.81 -0.91 30.68
CA ARG A 337 18.90 -1.61 29.99
C ARG A 337 18.49 -3.06 29.73
N GLN A 338 19.16 -3.72 28.79
CA GLN A 338 18.92 -5.13 28.51
C GLN A 338 19.31 -5.99 29.75
N HIS A 339 18.34 -6.72 30.29
CA HIS A 339 18.51 -7.53 31.50
C HIS A 339 17.62 -8.77 31.47
N LEU A 340 18.01 -9.78 32.23
CA LEU A 340 17.18 -10.93 32.60
C LEU A 340 16.48 -10.61 33.91
N PHE A 341 15.21 -10.95 34.04
CA PHE A 341 14.41 -10.67 35.23
C PHE A 341 13.90 -11.98 35.84
N ASN A 342 14.21 -12.21 37.11
CA ASN A 342 13.67 -13.32 37.88
C ASN A 342 12.36 -12.88 38.52
N GLN A 343 11.27 -13.57 38.18
CA GLN A 343 9.95 -13.24 38.73
C GLN A 343 9.77 -13.68 40.19
N GLU A 344 10.46 -14.73 40.61
CA GLU A 344 10.36 -15.29 41.96
C GLU A 344 11.15 -14.44 42.98
N SER A 345 12.38 -14.06 42.63
CA SER A 345 13.22 -13.24 43.51
C SER A 345 13.05 -11.74 43.31
N GLY A 346 12.42 -11.31 42.21
CA GLY A 346 12.24 -9.90 41.87
C GLY A 346 13.54 -9.19 41.41
N ASN A 347 14.62 -9.94 41.24
CA ASN A 347 15.93 -9.41 40.88
C ASN A 347 16.15 -9.40 39.36
N GLY A 348 16.79 -8.34 38.87
CA GLY A 348 17.29 -8.22 37.51
C GLY A 348 18.79 -8.47 37.43
N VAL A 349 19.26 -9.05 36.33
CA VAL A 349 20.69 -9.23 36.03
C VAL A 349 20.97 -8.67 34.65
N HIS A 350 21.95 -7.76 34.53
CA HIS A 350 22.33 -7.22 33.22
C HIS A 350 22.86 -8.34 32.33
N PHE A 351 22.32 -8.44 31.12
CA PHE A 351 22.65 -9.50 30.18
C PHE A 351 23.22 -8.90 28.90
N SER A 352 24.41 -9.37 28.54
CA SER A 352 25.01 -9.12 27.24
C SER A 352 24.83 -10.40 26.41
N PRO A 353 24.06 -10.38 25.31
CA PRO A 353 23.85 -11.57 24.51
C PRO A 353 25.18 -12.03 23.92
N ALA A 354 25.66 -13.20 24.37
CA ALA A 354 26.66 -13.94 23.63
C ALA A 354 26.09 -14.32 22.25
N LYS A 355 26.97 -14.57 21.27
CA LYS A 355 26.51 -15.17 20.01
C LYS A 355 25.89 -16.53 20.38
N PRO A 356 24.60 -16.77 20.07
CA PRO A 356 23.98 -18.05 20.40
C PRO A 356 24.71 -19.15 19.63
N ASN A 357 25.31 -20.08 20.36
CA ASN A 357 25.86 -21.29 19.77
C ASN A 357 24.75 -22.35 19.71
N PRO A 358 24.75 -23.23 18.69
CA PRO A 358 23.85 -24.37 18.69
C PRO A 358 24.13 -25.24 19.93
N ARG A 359 23.11 -25.94 20.44
CA ARG A 359 23.36 -26.95 21.48
C ARG A 359 24.33 -28.01 20.91
N PRO A 360 25.27 -28.55 21.71
CA PRO A 360 26.23 -29.54 21.23
C PRO A 360 25.59 -30.79 20.61
N ASP A 361 24.37 -31.11 21.04
CA ASP A 361 23.53 -32.24 20.61
C ASP A 361 22.41 -31.83 19.64
N ALA A 362 22.40 -30.59 19.13
CA ALA A 362 21.37 -30.14 18.21
C ALA A 362 21.44 -30.92 16.88
N ILE A 363 20.37 -31.65 16.57
CA ILE A 363 20.20 -32.31 15.27
C ILE A 363 19.60 -31.29 14.28
N VAL A 364 20.28 -31.09 13.15
CA VAL A 364 19.81 -30.23 12.06
C VAL A 364 18.45 -30.75 11.56
N GLY A 365 17.48 -29.85 11.39
CA GLY A 365 16.12 -30.19 10.94
C GLY A 365 15.16 -30.62 12.06
N GLN A 366 15.61 -30.92 13.27
CA GLN A 366 14.72 -31.17 14.40
C GLN A 366 14.30 -29.86 15.08
N THR A 367 12.99 -29.67 15.19
CA THR A 367 12.45 -28.64 16.09
C THR A 367 12.26 -29.32 17.45
N PRO A 368 12.98 -28.89 18.50
CA PRO A 368 12.74 -29.45 19.83
C PRO A 368 11.28 -29.21 20.21
N THR A 369 10.68 -30.16 20.92
CA THR A 369 9.35 -29.99 21.52
C THR A 369 9.37 -28.67 22.27
N VAL A 370 8.50 -27.74 21.84
CA VAL A 370 8.31 -26.43 22.49
C VAL A 370 8.23 -26.70 23.99
N SER A 371 9.17 -26.15 24.77
CA SER A 371 9.18 -26.32 26.22
C SER A 371 7.76 -26.14 26.73
N SER A 372 7.22 -27.18 27.38
CA SER A 372 5.93 -27.08 28.05
C SER A 372 6.04 -25.91 29.02
N VAL A 373 5.21 -24.90 28.74
CA VAL A 373 4.99 -23.65 29.48
C VAL A 373 5.40 -23.79 30.94
#